data_AF-A0A924G1I0-F1
#
_entry.id   AF-A0A924G1I0-F1
#
_cell.length_a   1.000
_cell.length_b   1.000
_cell.length_c   1.000
_cell.angle_alpha   90.00
_cell.angle_beta   90.00
_cell.angle_gamma   90.00
#
_symmetry.space_group_name_H-M   'P 1'
#
loop_
_entity.id
_entity.type
_entity.pdbx_description
1 polymer ?
#
loop_
_entity_poly.entity_id
_entity_poly.type
_entity_poly.pdbx_seq_one_letter_code
_entity_poly.pdbx_strand_id
1 'polypeptide(L)'
;MNEKQTPDTVTVRPTKKQREILSFIEQFINEHGYSPSYREIMSGLQYTSVATVSLHVNSLIKRGHLRKRDFSARSLEVVTAGDNLVKAITTNLIAPADEKWLVSRIEHSFAQLEATSGPVPDDEIDNLHILIAALKILGFEGAAQSFAARLATLKKRI
;
A
#
# COMPACT_ATOMS: atom_id res chain seq x y z
N MET A 1 -15.72 -17.33 -22.92
CA MET A 1 -14.32 -17.01 -23.25
C MET A 1 -14.15 -15.51 -23.28
N ASN A 2 -13.41 -14.95 -22.33
CA ASN A 2 -12.44 -13.86 -22.50
C ASN A 2 -12.00 -13.40 -21.11
N GLU A 3 -11.06 -14.15 -20.54
CA GLU A 3 -10.14 -13.70 -19.51
C GLU A 3 -9.42 -12.46 -20.02
N LYS A 4 -9.78 -11.29 -19.49
CA LYS A 4 -8.93 -10.11 -19.62
C LYS A 4 -7.77 -10.30 -18.64
N GLN A 5 -6.72 -10.95 -19.14
CA GLN A 5 -5.39 -10.93 -18.55
C GLN A 5 -5.01 -9.48 -18.22
N THR A 6 -4.90 -9.17 -16.94
CA THR A 6 -4.19 -7.98 -16.45
C THR A 6 -2.71 -8.24 -16.66
N PRO A 7 -2.01 -7.52 -17.55
CA PRO A 7 -0.60 -7.75 -17.75
C PRO A 7 0.16 -7.27 -16.50
N ASP A 8 1.04 -8.12 -15.98
CA ASP A 8 2.02 -7.77 -14.97
C ASP A 8 2.82 -6.55 -15.45
N THR A 9 2.56 -5.39 -14.84
CA THR A 9 3.12 -4.11 -15.31
C THR A 9 4.55 -3.93 -14.82
N VAL A 10 5.50 -4.47 -15.59
CA VAL A 10 6.91 -4.07 -15.47
C VAL A 10 7.00 -2.57 -15.75
N THR A 11 7.20 -1.77 -14.70
CA THR A 11 7.27 -0.30 -14.80
C THR A 11 8.55 0.11 -15.51
N VAL A 12 8.49 0.32 -16.83
CA VAL A 12 9.66 0.67 -17.65
C VAL A 12 9.99 2.16 -17.48
N ARG A 13 11.24 2.50 -17.11
CA ARG A 13 11.73 3.89 -16.88
C ARG A 13 11.38 4.87 -18.03
N PRO A 14 10.62 5.95 -17.78
CA PRO A 14 10.15 6.86 -18.84
C PRO A 14 11.32 7.57 -19.53
N THR A 15 11.14 7.91 -20.81
CA THR A 15 12.12 8.71 -21.56
C THR A 15 12.15 10.16 -21.05
N LYS A 16 13.17 10.96 -21.42
CA LYS A 16 13.31 12.36 -20.97
C LYS A 16 12.04 13.19 -21.21
N LYS A 17 11.45 13.07 -22.42
CA LYS A 17 10.21 13.78 -22.78
C LYS A 17 8.97 13.27 -22.05
N GLN A 18 8.91 11.97 -21.79
CA GLN A 18 7.82 11.39 -21.00
C GLN A 18 7.89 11.80 -19.54
N ARG A 19 9.10 11.91 -18.97
CA ARG A 19 9.32 12.41 -17.61
C ARG A 19 8.90 13.87 -17.49
N GLU A 20 9.22 14.70 -18.48
CA GLU A 20 8.80 16.11 -18.53
C GLU A 20 7.27 16.25 -18.47
N ILE A 21 6.54 15.46 -19.27
CA ILE A 21 5.07 15.42 -19.22
C ILE A 21 4.55 14.90 -17.88
N LEU A 22 5.16 13.84 -17.34
CA LEU A 22 4.75 13.27 -16.06
C LEU A 22 4.89 14.29 -14.93
N SER A 23 6.05 14.96 -14.84
CA SER A 23 6.32 15.99 -13.83
C SER A 23 5.40 17.21 -13.96
N PHE A 24 5.07 17.61 -15.19
CA PHE A 24 4.08 18.66 -15.42
C PHE A 24 2.69 18.27 -14.89
N ILE A 25 2.24 17.03 -15.15
CA ILE A 25 0.96 16.54 -14.67
C ILE A 25 0.94 16.48 -13.14
N GLU A 26 2.01 15.97 -12.52
CA GLU A 26 2.16 15.93 -11.06
C GLU A 26 2.07 17.33 -10.44
N GLN A 27 2.85 18.28 -10.97
CA GLN A 27 2.86 19.66 -10.48
C GLN A 27 1.49 20.33 -10.65
N PHE A 28 0.86 20.17 -11.81
CA PHE A 28 -0.45 20.75 -12.08
C PHE A 28 -1.51 20.23 -11.10
N ILE A 29 -1.53 18.91 -10.84
CA ILE A 29 -2.45 18.31 -9.87
C ILE A 29 -2.20 18.85 -8.47
N ASN A 30 -0.93 18.96 -8.04
CA ASN A 30 -0.58 19.48 -6.72
C ASN A 30 -0.99 20.94 -6.52
N GLU A 31 -0.89 21.76 -7.57
CA GLU A 31 -1.23 23.18 -7.51
C GLU A 31 -2.74 23.45 -7.62
N HIS A 32 -3.45 22.70 -8.47
CA HIS A 32 -4.84 23.01 -8.85
C HIS A 32 -5.87 22.05 -8.24
N GLY A 33 -5.44 20.89 -7.73
CA GLY A 33 -6.33 19.87 -7.17
C GLY A 33 -7.10 19.04 -8.21
N TYR A 34 -6.81 19.20 -9.49
CA TYR A 34 -7.41 18.42 -10.58
C TYR A 34 -6.40 18.17 -11.70
N SER A 35 -6.64 17.15 -12.53
CA SER A 35 -5.71 16.80 -13.61
C SER A 35 -5.82 17.74 -14.83
N PRO A 36 -4.71 18.03 -15.52
CA PRO A 36 -4.73 18.91 -16.68
C PRO A 36 -5.37 18.22 -17.89
N SER A 37 -5.97 19.04 -18.76
CA SER A 37 -6.39 18.67 -20.10
C SER A 37 -5.19 18.59 -21.05
N TYR A 38 -5.37 17.93 -22.20
CA TYR A 38 -4.29 17.83 -23.20
C TYR A 38 -3.88 19.19 -23.76
N ARG A 39 -4.79 20.18 -23.80
CA ARG A 39 -4.48 21.55 -24.23
C ARG A 39 -3.67 22.32 -23.17
N GLU A 40 -3.93 22.09 -21.88
CA GLU A 40 -3.14 22.65 -20.79
C GLU A 40 -1.72 22.07 -20.79
N ILE A 41 -1.57 20.76 -20.97
CA ILE A 41 -0.25 20.11 -21.11
C ILE A 41 0.50 20.64 -22.33
N MET A 42 -0.20 20.77 -23.46
CA MET A 42 0.38 21.32 -24.69
C MET A 42 0.93 22.73 -24.49
N SER A 43 0.13 23.60 -23.87
CA SER A 43 0.49 25.01 -23.65
C SER A 43 1.61 25.14 -22.61
N GLY A 44 1.53 24.37 -21.51
CA GLY A 44 2.51 24.40 -20.43
C GLY A 44 3.90 23.88 -20.82
N LEU A 45 3.96 22.94 -21.76
CA LEU A 45 5.21 22.34 -22.26
C LEU A 45 5.59 22.78 -23.67
N GLN A 46 4.88 23.75 -24.24
CA GLN A 46 5.13 24.34 -25.56
C GLN A 46 5.17 23.30 -26.70
N TYR A 47 4.30 22.30 -26.65
CA TYR A 47 4.13 21.37 -27.76
C TYR A 47 3.33 21.99 -28.90
N THR A 48 3.72 21.67 -30.14
CA THR A 48 3.07 22.19 -31.35
C THR A 48 1.75 21.50 -31.69
N SER A 49 1.48 20.29 -31.18
CA SER A 49 0.22 19.57 -31.42
C SER A 49 -0.31 18.82 -30.19
N VAL A 50 -1.64 18.89 -29.99
CA VAL A 50 -2.39 18.05 -29.03
C VAL A 50 -2.19 16.56 -29.34
N ALA A 51 -2.00 16.20 -30.61
CA ALA A 51 -1.78 14.81 -31.01
C ALA A 51 -0.47 14.26 -30.43
N THR A 52 0.59 15.07 -30.40
CA THR A 52 1.88 14.70 -29.81
C THR A 52 1.76 14.46 -28.30
N VAL A 53 1.03 15.34 -27.60
CA VAL A 53 0.74 15.17 -26.17
C VAL A 53 -0.03 13.86 -25.94
N SER A 54 -1.09 13.62 -26.71
CA SER A 54 -1.89 12.40 -26.63
C SER A 54 -1.03 11.14 -26.82
N LEU A 55 -0.10 11.14 -27.78
CA LEU A 55 0.82 10.03 -28.01
C LEU A 55 1.70 9.75 -26.77
N HIS A 56 2.28 10.78 -26.19
CA HIS A 56 3.11 10.64 -24.99
C HIS A 56 2.31 10.17 -23.78
N VAL A 57 1.12 10.75 -23.53
CA VAL A 57 0.21 10.35 -22.45
C VAL A 57 -0.21 8.88 -22.60
N ASN A 58 -0.61 8.47 -23.80
CA ASN A 58 -0.97 7.07 -24.07
C ASN A 58 0.21 6.12 -23.86
N SER A 59 1.43 6.54 -24.22
CA SER A 59 2.63 5.74 -23.96
C SER A 59 2.94 5.65 -22.46
N LEU A 60 2.78 6.73 -21.69
CA LEU A 60 2.90 6.72 -20.23
C LEU A 60 1.88 5.80 -19.58
N ILE A 61 0.62 5.79 -20.07
CA ILE A 61 -0.43 4.87 -19.61
C ILE A 61 -0.04 3.41 -19.88
N LYS A 62 0.36 3.10 -21.12
CA LYS A 62 0.80 1.74 -21.50
C LYS A 62 1.98 1.23 -20.66
N ARG A 63 2.82 2.15 -20.16
CA ARG A 63 4.01 1.85 -19.38
C ARG A 63 3.77 1.86 -17.86
N GLY A 64 2.53 2.08 -17.43
CA GLY A 64 2.13 2.05 -16.02
C GLY A 64 2.46 3.32 -15.22
N HIS A 65 2.83 4.43 -15.86
CA HIS A 65 3.12 5.71 -15.17
C HIS A 65 1.88 6.58 -14.96
N LEU A 66 0.87 6.41 -15.82
CA LEU A 66 -0.39 7.14 -15.75
C LEU A 66 -1.56 6.16 -15.80
N ARG A 67 -2.66 6.51 -15.13
CA ARG A 67 -3.94 5.81 -15.23
C ARG A 67 -5.01 6.81 -15.69
N LYS A 68 -5.96 6.33 -16.48
CA LYS A 68 -7.14 7.11 -16.89
C LYS A 68 -8.38 6.44 -16.33
N ARG A 69 -9.10 7.10 -15.41
CA ARG A 69 -10.25 6.48 -14.72
C ARG A 69 -11.54 6.47 -15.54
N ASP A 70 -11.75 7.45 -16.43
CA ASP A 70 -12.99 7.60 -17.20
C ASP A 70 -12.77 8.17 -18.60
N PHE A 71 -13.78 8.08 -19.47
CA PHE A 71 -13.80 8.73 -20.80
C PHE A 71 -13.95 10.26 -20.75
N SER A 72 -13.98 10.87 -19.57
CA SER A 72 -14.08 12.32 -19.41
C SER A 72 -12.76 13.05 -19.60
N ALA A 73 -12.84 14.36 -19.84
CA ALA A 73 -11.71 15.26 -19.69
C ALA A 73 -11.27 15.27 -18.21
N ARG A 74 -9.96 15.44 -17.96
CA ARG A 74 -9.39 15.55 -16.60
C ARG A 74 -9.50 14.29 -15.72
N SER A 75 -9.44 13.10 -16.32
CA SER A 75 -9.42 11.81 -15.60
C SER A 75 -8.02 11.18 -15.47
N LEU A 76 -6.95 11.96 -15.67
CA LEU A 76 -5.57 11.46 -15.58
C LEU A 76 -5.13 11.38 -14.12
N GLU A 77 -4.47 10.27 -13.79
CA GLU A 77 -3.88 10.03 -12.48
C GLU A 77 -2.43 9.58 -12.65
N VAL A 78 -1.57 10.05 -11.75
CA VAL A 78 -0.18 9.64 -11.69
C VAL A 78 -0.08 8.38 -10.83
N VAL A 79 0.48 7.32 -11.41
CA VAL A 79 0.70 6.07 -10.69
C VAL A 79 2.07 6.15 -10.01
N THR A 80 2.07 6.49 -8.73
CA THR A 80 3.29 6.41 -7.90
C THR A 80 3.52 4.96 -7.47
N ALA A 81 4.77 4.58 -7.18
CA ALA A 81 5.09 3.25 -6.65
C ALA A 81 4.30 2.88 -5.37
N GLY A 82 3.75 3.88 -4.65
CA GLY A 82 2.84 3.70 -3.52
C GLY A 82 1.36 3.53 -3.88
N ASP A 83 0.93 3.80 -5.12
CA ASP A 83 -0.48 3.72 -5.52
C ASP A 83 -0.95 2.25 -5.67
N ASN A 84 0.00 1.32 -5.81
CA ASN A 84 -0.24 -0.12 -5.67
C ASN A 84 -0.48 -0.56 -4.22
N LEU A 85 -0.16 0.27 -3.22
CA LEU A 85 -0.46 -0.04 -1.81
C LEU A 85 -1.94 0.18 -1.48
N VAL A 86 -2.66 0.97 -2.27
CA VAL A 86 -4.07 1.29 -2.02
C VAL A 86 -5.05 0.34 -2.73
N LYS A 87 -4.56 -0.56 -3.60
CA LYS A 87 -5.40 -1.44 -4.42
C LYS A 87 -5.45 -2.90 -4.00
N ALA A 88 -4.97 -3.22 -2.81
CA ALA A 88 -5.13 -4.56 -2.29
C ALA A 88 -5.32 -4.50 -0.77
N ILE A 89 -6.56 -4.25 -0.33
CA ILE A 89 -7.01 -4.94 0.89
C ILE A 89 -7.16 -6.42 0.49
N THR A 90 -6.04 -7.09 0.20
CA THR A 90 -6.00 -8.55 0.20
C THR A 90 -5.97 -8.89 1.67
N THR A 91 -7.15 -9.13 2.23
CA THR A 91 -7.37 -9.21 3.67
C THR A 91 -6.61 -10.32 4.40
N ASN A 92 -5.64 -11.01 3.77
CA ASN A 92 -4.89 -12.13 4.32
C ASN A 92 -3.49 -12.35 3.70
N LEU A 93 -2.89 -11.37 3.01
CA LEU A 93 -1.50 -11.48 2.55
C LEU A 93 -0.62 -10.60 3.43
N ILE A 94 -0.28 -11.08 4.61
CA ILE A 94 0.78 -10.46 5.39
C ILE A 94 2.11 -10.83 4.72
N ALA A 95 2.90 -9.82 4.35
CA ALA A 95 4.25 -10.08 3.88
C ALA A 95 5.09 -10.58 5.07
N PRO A 96 6.09 -11.45 4.87
CA PRO A 96 6.99 -11.90 5.95
C PRO A 96 7.68 -10.75 6.73
N ALA A 97 7.73 -9.56 6.13
CA ALA A 97 8.22 -8.35 6.79
C ALA A 97 7.27 -7.84 7.90
N ASP A 98 5.96 -7.96 7.74
CA ASP A 98 4.99 -7.46 8.73
C ASP A 98 4.79 -8.44 9.89
N GLU A 99 5.13 -9.73 9.70
CA GLU A 99 5.24 -10.72 10.79
C GLU A 99 6.20 -10.24 11.88
N LYS A 100 7.38 -9.75 11.49
CA LYS A 100 8.40 -9.30 12.45
C LYS A 100 7.92 -8.14 13.31
N TRP A 101 7.23 -7.17 12.72
CA TRP A 101 6.69 -6.03 13.45
C TRP A 101 5.62 -6.50 14.46
N LEU A 102 4.71 -7.37 14.02
CA LEU A 102 3.59 -7.82 14.84
C LEU A 102 4.06 -8.71 16.00
N VAL A 103 4.99 -9.63 15.73
CA VAL A 103 5.66 -10.44 16.76
C VAL A 103 6.42 -9.55 17.74
N SER A 104 7.16 -8.54 17.27
CA SER A 104 7.91 -7.62 18.15
C SER A 104 6.97 -6.79 19.05
N ARG A 105 5.80 -6.40 18.53
CA ARG A 105 4.79 -5.67 19.30
C ARG A 105 4.19 -6.54 20.40
N ILE A 106 3.87 -7.80 20.09
CA ILE A 106 3.36 -8.76 21.07
C ILE A 106 4.42 -9.05 22.13
N GLU A 107 5.68 -9.25 21.73
CA GLU A 107 6.81 -9.45 22.65
C GLU A 107 6.95 -8.28 23.63
N HIS A 108 6.86 -7.04 23.13
CA HIS A 108 6.91 -5.86 23.99
C HIS A 108 5.75 -5.83 25.00
N SER A 109 4.54 -6.18 24.59
CA SER A 109 3.40 -6.27 25.50
C SER A 109 3.63 -7.30 26.61
N PHE A 110 4.15 -8.49 26.28
CA PHE A 110 4.52 -9.49 27.28
C PHE A 110 5.61 -8.98 28.23
N ALA A 111 6.64 -8.32 27.70
CA ALA A 111 7.74 -7.79 28.51
C ALA A 111 7.27 -6.73 29.53
N GLN A 112 6.31 -5.87 29.17
CA GLN A 112 5.73 -4.88 30.09
C GLN A 112 4.97 -5.56 31.23
N LEU A 113 4.23 -6.63 30.93
CA LEU A 113 3.46 -7.39 31.92
C LEU A 113 4.35 -8.20 32.86
N GLU A 114 5.43 -8.78 32.32
CA GLU A 114 6.40 -9.52 33.12
C GLU A 114 7.26 -8.62 34.01
N ALA A 115 7.58 -7.41 33.53
CA ALA A 115 8.30 -6.40 34.31
C ALA A 115 7.44 -5.85 35.47
N THR A 116 6.12 -5.87 35.32
CA THR A 116 5.19 -5.48 36.37
C THR A 116 5.11 -6.60 37.41
N SER A 117 5.70 -6.38 38.59
CA SER A 117 5.77 -7.39 39.69
C SER A 117 4.47 -7.51 40.50
N GLY A 118 3.31 -7.43 39.85
CA GLY A 118 1.98 -7.45 40.47
C GLY A 118 1.01 -8.41 39.79
N PRO A 119 -0.23 -8.55 40.31
CA PRO A 119 -1.28 -9.32 39.66
C PRO A 119 -1.59 -8.68 38.30
N VAL A 120 -1.60 -9.49 37.25
CA VAL A 120 -1.93 -9.02 35.90
C VAL A 120 -3.45 -8.89 35.81
N PRO A 121 -3.98 -7.72 35.43
CA PRO A 121 -5.40 -7.53 35.18
C PRO A 121 -5.97 -8.50 34.13
N ASP A 122 -7.19 -8.99 34.35
CA ASP A 122 -7.87 -9.94 33.45
C ASP A 122 -8.06 -9.38 32.03
N ASP A 123 -8.25 -8.06 31.89
CA ASP A 123 -8.41 -7.39 30.59
C ASP A 123 -7.11 -7.42 29.76
N GLU A 124 -5.95 -7.33 30.40
CA GLU A 124 -4.65 -7.45 29.71
C GLU A 124 -4.42 -8.88 29.21
N ILE A 125 -4.88 -9.88 29.97
CA ILE A 125 -4.83 -11.30 29.60
C ILE A 125 -5.76 -11.59 28.42
N ASP A 126 -6.97 -11.02 28.41
CA ASP A 126 -7.91 -11.15 27.30
C ASP A 126 -7.38 -10.49 26.02
N ASN A 127 -6.78 -9.31 26.13
CA ASN A 127 -6.13 -8.62 25.02
C ASN A 127 -5.00 -9.46 24.42
N LEU A 128 -4.15 -10.09 25.25
CA LEU A 128 -3.13 -11.03 24.78
C LEU A 128 -3.74 -12.25 24.09
N HIS A 129 -4.87 -12.77 24.60
CA HIS A 129 -5.56 -13.90 24.00
C HIS A 129 -6.06 -13.58 22.59
N ILE A 130 -6.62 -12.38 22.39
CA ILE A 130 -7.08 -11.89 21.09
C ILE A 130 -5.90 -11.75 20.11
N LEU A 131 -4.77 -11.19 20.55
CA LEU A 131 -3.58 -11.04 19.71
C LEU A 131 -3.00 -12.40 19.27
N ILE A 132 -2.99 -13.39 20.16
CA ILE A 132 -2.57 -14.76 19.83
C ILE A 132 -3.57 -15.43 18.87
N ALA A 133 -4.87 -15.22 19.04
CA ALA A 133 -5.89 -15.72 18.13
C ALA A 133 -5.74 -15.09 16.73
N ALA A 134 -5.46 -13.79 16.65
CA ALA A 134 -5.17 -13.10 15.41
C ALA A 134 -3.93 -13.70 14.70
N LEU A 135 -2.84 -13.97 15.42
CA LEU A 135 -1.66 -14.65 14.86
C LEU A 135 -2.01 -15.98 14.18
N LYS A 136 -2.90 -16.79 14.79
CA LYS A 136 -3.35 -18.06 14.20
C LYS A 136 -4.15 -17.85 12.92
N ILE A 137 -5.08 -16.89 12.92
CA ILE A 137 -5.89 -16.56 11.74
C ILE A 137 -5.01 -16.09 10.59
N LEU A 138 -3.91 -15.41 10.91
CA LEU A 138 -2.95 -14.88 9.97
C LEU A 138 -1.90 -15.90 9.48
N GLY A 139 -1.95 -17.16 9.94
CA GLY A 139 -1.04 -18.23 9.51
C GLY A 139 0.34 -18.20 10.18
N PHE A 140 0.45 -17.61 11.36
CA PHE A 140 1.68 -17.59 12.17
C PHE A 140 1.63 -18.61 13.31
N GLU A 141 1.44 -19.89 12.99
CA GLU A 141 1.20 -20.92 14.00
C GLU A 141 2.37 -21.08 14.97
N GLY A 142 3.62 -20.98 14.49
CA GLY A 142 4.82 -21.09 15.32
C GLY A 142 4.88 -20.01 16.40
N ALA A 143 4.73 -18.75 16.00
CA ALA A 143 4.71 -17.62 16.93
C ALA A 143 3.51 -17.72 17.89
N ALA A 144 2.32 -18.05 17.38
CA ALA A 144 1.12 -18.20 18.20
C ALA A 144 1.29 -19.29 19.28
N GLN A 145 1.93 -20.42 18.95
CA GLN A 145 2.18 -21.49 19.90
C GLN A 145 3.17 -21.07 21.00
N SER A 146 4.25 -20.38 20.64
CA SER A 146 5.22 -19.85 21.60
C SER A 146 4.57 -18.87 22.58
N PHE A 147 3.75 -17.92 22.10
CA PHE A 147 3.06 -16.95 22.96
C PHE A 147 1.92 -17.58 23.78
N ALA A 148 1.21 -18.58 23.26
CA ALA A 148 0.17 -19.28 24.01
C ALA A 148 0.72 -20.00 25.25
N ALA A 149 1.89 -20.65 25.12
CA ALA A 149 2.57 -21.27 26.25
C ALA A 149 2.98 -20.24 27.33
N ARG A 150 3.38 -19.04 26.89
CA ARG A 150 3.76 -17.92 27.77
C ARG A 150 2.54 -17.34 28.49
N LEU A 151 1.42 -17.14 27.78
CA LEU A 151 0.15 -16.70 28.37
C LEU A 151 -0.36 -17.67 29.45
N ALA A 152 -0.24 -18.98 29.24
CA ALA A 152 -0.63 -19.98 30.22
C ALA A 152 0.20 -19.90 31.52
N THR A 153 1.44 -19.41 31.44
CA THR A 153 2.28 -19.17 32.62
C THR A 153 1.86 -17.91 33.36
N LEU A 154 1.50 -16.84 32.64
CA LEU A 154 0.98 -15.60 33.26
C LEU A 154 -0.39 -15.81 33.93
N LYS A 155 -1.28 -16.63 33.35
CA LYS A 155 -2.56 -16.98 33.97
C LYS A 155 -2.42 -17.68 35.33
N LYS A 156 -1.26 -18.31 35.62
CA LYS A 156 -0.98 -18.92 36.93
C LYS A 156 -0.53 -17.90 37.99
N ARG A 157 -0.30 -16.64 37.61
CA ARG A 157 0.08 -15.53 38.50
C ARG A 157 -1.11 -14.63 38.88
N ILE A 158 -2.30 -14.95 38.39
CA ILE A 158 -3.58 -14.30 38.76
C ILE A 158 -4.05 -14.88 40.10
#